data_AF-X0ZX93-F1
#
_entry.id   AF-X0ZX93-F1
#
_cell.length_a   1.000
_cell.length_b   1.000
_cell.length_c   1.000
_cell.angle_alpha   90.00
_cell.angle_beta   90.00
_cell.angle_gamma   90.00
#
_symmetry.space_group_name_H-M   'P 1'
#
loop_
_entity.id
_entity.type
_entity.pdbx_description
1 polymer ?
#
loop_
_entity_poly.entity_id
_entity_poly.type
_entity_poly.pdbx_seq_one_letter_code
_entity_poly.pdbx_strand_id
1 'polypeptide(L)'
;PFGPDHKWPTKELTFEQDLIDLGWHQKEFQRKTSFAYTVMGLDEKECLGCMYIYPSSNSEYDAEIVMWVRQSEVENGLDEHLFSAVKQWIKDKWPFIKPGYPGRDADWKTWKSIK
;
A
#
# COMPACT_ATOMS: atom_id res chain seq x y z
N PRO A 1 -2.93 0.30 7.82
CA PRO A 1 -3.78 -0.62 7.00
C PRO A 1 -3.08 -1.96 6.74
N PHE A 2 -3.80 -3.05 6.41
CA PHE A 2 -3.24 -4.37 6.03
C PHE A 2 -2.25 -5.03 7.02
N GLY A 3 -2.24 -4.60 8.29
CA GLY A 3 -1.47 -5.26 9.34
C GLY A 3 -2.02 -6.63 9.72
N PRO A 4 -1.37 -7.35 10.66
CA PRO A 4 -1.71 -8.74 11.00
C PRO A 4 -3.16 -8.97 11.45
N ASP A 5 -3.79 -7.94 12.04
CA ASP A 5 -5.16 -8.01 12.55
C ASP A 5 -6.20 -7.54 11.51
N HIS A 6 -5.76 -7.15 10.31
CA HIS A 6 -6.62 -6.58 9.28
C HIS A 6 -7.36 -7.69 8.52
N LYS A 7 -8.69 -7.57 8.44
CA LYS A 7 -9.56 -8.62 7.87
C LYS A 7 -9.93 -8.39 6.40
N TRP A 8 -9.41 -7.34 5.79
CA TRP A 8 -9.63 -7.08 4.37
C TRP A 8 -8.74 -7.99 3.50
N PRO A 9 -9.24 -8.50 2.37
CA PRO A 9 -10.63 -8.39 1.93
C PRO A 9 -11.51 -9.38 2.69
N THR A 10 -12.75 -9.00 2.99
CA THR A 10 -13.72 -9.95 3.55
C THR A 10 -14.26 -10.85 2.43
N LYS A 11 -14.79 -12.03 2.77
CA LYS A 11 -15.35 -12.97 1.78
C LYS A 11 -16.61 -12.42 1.10
N GLU A 12 -17.26 -11.46 1.76
CA GLU A 12 -18.50 -10.83 1.34
C GLU A 12 -18.29 -9.56 0.51
N LEU A 13 -17.03 -9.17 0.22
CA LEU A 13 -16.75 -8.00 -0.59
C LEU A 13 -17.37 -8.17 -1.98
N THR A 14 -18.35 -7.32 -2.29
CA THR A 14 -19.04 -7.33 -3.59
C THR A 14 -18.36 -6.42 -4.60
N PHE A 15 -18.65 -6.64 -5.88
CA PHE A 15 -18.16 -5.77 -6.96
C PHE A 15 -18.64 -4.31 -6.79
N GLU A 16 -19.87 -4.10 -6.30
CA GLU A 16 -20.40 -2.77 -6.03
C GLU A 16 -19.68 -2.07 -4.88
N GLN A 17 -19.32 -2.81 -3.83
CA GLN A 17 -18.54 -2.28 -2.72
C GLN A 17 -17.12 -1.91 -3.15
N ASP A 18 -16.47 -2.77 -3.94
CA ASP A 18 -15.15 -2.48 -4.51
C ASP A 18 -15.20 -1.24 -5.43
N LEU A 19 -16.26 -1.09 -6.23
CA LEU A 19 -16.46 0.11 -7.05
C LEU A 19 -16.63 1.38 -6.21
N ILE A 20 -17.30 1.30 -5.05
CA ILE A 20 -17.40 2.41 -4.10
C ILE A 20 -16.02 2.76 -3.54
N ASP A 21 -15.20 1.77 -3.19
CA ASP A 21 -13.83 1.98 -2.71
C ASP A 21 -12.97 2.67 -3.79
N LEU A 22 -13.09 2.28 -5.06
CA LEU A 22 -12.43 2.97 -6.18
C LEU A 22 -12.88 4.43 -6.32
N GLY A 23 -14.18 4.71 -6.14
CA GLY A 23 -14.72 6.07 -6.13
C GLY A 23 -14.14 6.91 -4.98
N TRP A 24 -13.95 6.30 -3.80
CA TRP A 24 -13.27 6.95 -2.67
C TRP A 24 -11.81 7.25 -3.00
N HIS A 25 -11.05 6.28 -3.52
CA HIS A 25 -9.66 6.49 -3.92
C HIS A 25 -9.52 7.60 -4.96
N GLN A 26 -10.41 7.66 -5.95
CA GLN A 26 -10.43 8.77 -6.91
C GLN A 26 -10.55 10.13 -6.20
N LYS A 27 -11.37 10.22 -5.15
CA LYS A 27 -11.51 11.45 -4.38
C LYS A 27 -10.26 11.77 -3.57
N GLU A 28 -9.60 10.78 -2.99
CA GLU A 28 -8.33 10.95 -2.29
C GLU A 28 -7.23 11.51 -3.22
N PHE A 29 -7.14 10.99 -4.46
CA PHE A 29 -6.22 11.51 -5.48
C PHE A 29 -6.51 12.98 -5.81
N GLN A 30 -7.79 13.33 -6.04
CA GLN A 30 -8.18 14.72 -6.31
C GLN A 30 -7.80 15.66 -5.16
N ARG A 31 -7.91 15.19 -3.92
CA ARG A 31 -7.57 15.95 -2.71
C ARG A 31 -6.09 15.91 -2.37
N LYS A 32 -5.31 15.07 -3.04
CA LYS A 32 -3.88 14.81 -2.75
C LYS A 32 -3.64 14.38 -1.30
N THR A 33 -4.55 13.60 -0.74
CA THR A 33 -4.47 13.13 0.66
C THR A 33 -3.86 11.74 0.77
N SER A 34 -4.28 10.83 -0.11
CA SER A 34 -3.83 9.46 -0.19
C SER A 34 -3.74 9.04 -1.64
N PHE A 35 -2.88 8.07 -1.94
CA PHE A 35 -2.67 7.57 -3.29
C PHE A 35 -2.65 6.05 -3.28
N ALA A 36 -3.48 5.45 -4.12
CA ALA A 36 -3.60 4.00 -4.31
C ALA A 36 -3.17 3.65 -5.74
N TYR A 37 -2.27 2.69 -5.89
CA TYR A 37 -1.79 2.21 -7.17
C TYR A 37 -1.98 0.70 -7.26
N THR A 38 -2.44 0.24 -8.42
CA THR A 38 -2.56 -1.19 -8.72
C THR A 38 -1.30 -1.66 -9.44
N VAL A 39 -0.76 -2.80 -9.01
CA VAL A 39 0.34 -3.48 -9.70
C VAL A 39 -0.29 -4.43 -10.70
N MET A 40 -0.18 -4.11 -11.98
CA MET A 40 -0.74 -4.92 -13.06
C MET A 40 0.35 -5.75 -13.75
N GLY A 41 -0.03 -6.91 -14.29
CA GLY A 41 0.79 -7.59 -15.29
C GLY A 41 1.05 -6.69 -16.49
N LEU A 42 2.14 -6.94 -17.24
CA LEU A 42 2.54 -6.10 -18.37
C LEU A 42 1.51 -6.07 -19.52
N ASP A 43 0.63 -7.08 -19.60
CA ASP A 43 -0.49 -7.11 -20.54
C ASP A 43 -1.76 -6.44 -19.99
N GLU A 44 -1.70 -5.89 -18.77
CA GLU A 44 -2.76 -5.21 -18.02
C GLU A 44 -4.02 -6.05 -17.76
N LYS A 45 -3.95 -7.38 -17.88
CA LYS A 45 -5.13 -8.25 -17.69
C LYS A 45 -5.31 -8.76 -16.28
N GLU A 46 -4.23 -8.79 -15.50
CA GLU A 46 -4.26 -9.30 -14.13
C GLU A 46 -3.69 -8.27 -13.15
N CYS A 47 -4.43 -8.04 -12.07
CA CYS A 47 -3.95 -7.30 -10.91
C CYS A 47 -3.11 -8.24 -10.06
N LEU A 48 -1.81 -7.98 -9.97
CA LEU A 48 -0.83 -8.78 -9.24
C LEU A 48 -0.59 -8.26 -7.81
N GLY A 49 -1.09 -7.09 -7.47
CA GLY A 49 -0.83 -6.43 -6.19
C GLY A 49 -1.41 -5.03 -6.14
N CYS A 50 -1.22 -4.36 -5.00
CA CYS A 50 -1.46 -2.93 -4.84
C CYS A 50 -0.40 -2.30 -3.93
N MET A 51 -0.26 -0.98 -4.05
CA MET A 51 0.46 -0.16 -3.08
C MET A 51 -0.35 1.08 -2.73
N TYR A 52 -0.13 1.58 -1.53
CA TYR A 52 -0.85 2.72 -0.99
C TYR A 52 0.10 3.65 -0.26
N ILE A 53 -0.12 4.95 -0.41
CA ILE A 53 0.56 6.02 0.30
C ILE A 53 -0.51 6.77 1.09
N TYR A 54 -0.41 6.70 2.41
CA TYR A 54 -1.33 7.35 3.33
C TYR A 54 -0.62 8.43 4.15
N PRO A 55 -1.36 9.40 4.70
CA PRO A 55 -0.89 10.18 5.83
C PRO A 55 -0.43 9.23 6.94
N SER A 56 0.72 9.50 7.53
CA SER A 56 1.22 8.64 8.61
C SER A 56 0.33 8.75 9.85
N SER A 57 -0.01 7.59 10.43
CA SER A 57 -0.63 7.50 11.74
C SER A 57 0.37 7.57 12.90
N ASN A 58 1.67 7.45 12.58
CA ASN A 58 2.79 7.52 13.50
C ASN A 58 3.56 8.84 13.27
N SER A 59 3.64 9.66 14.32
CA SER A 59 4.24 11.01 14.26
C SER A 59 5.74 11.05 13.93
N GLU A 60 6.43 9.91 13.97
CA GLU A 60 7.84 9.81 13.57
C GLU A 60 8.06 9.70 12.05
N TYR A 61 7.01 9.50 11.26
CA TYR A 61 7.09 9.30 9.82
C TYR A 61 6.17 10.28 9.08
N ASP A 62 6.57 10.73 7.89
CA ASP A 62 5.80 11.72 7.12
C ASP A 62 4.67 11.07 6.31
N ALA A 63 4.81 9.77 6.01
CA ALA A 63 3.86 8.98 5.26
C ALA A 63 3.90 7.51 5.70
N GLU A 64 2.76 6.84 5.60
CA GLU A 64 2.64 5.39 5.78
C GLU A 64 2.47 4.74 4.40
N ILE A 65 3.41 3.88 4.02
CA ILE A 65 3.42 3.21 2.72
C ILE A 65 3.26 1.71 2.92
N VAL A 66 2.19 1.15 2.38
CA VAL A 66 1.84 -0.27 2.48
C VAL A 66 1.64 -0.86 1.11
N MET A 67 2.01 -2.12 0.94
CA MET A 67 1.89 -2.84 -0.32
C MET A 67 1.61 -4.31 -0.06
N TRP A 68 1.00 -4.95 -1.04
CA TRP A 68 0.79 -6.39 -1.05
C TRP A 68 0.89 -6.90 -2.50
N VAL A 69 1.28 -8.15 -2.65
CA VAL A 69 1.20 -8.90 -3.90
C VAL A 69 0.27 -10.09 -3.74
N ARG A 70 -0.22 -10.64 -4.85
CA ARG A 70 -0.95 -11.92 -4.83
C ARG A 70 -0.05 -13.01 -4.26
N GLN A 71 -0.67 -13.92 -3.50
CA GLN A 71 0.04 -15.06 -2.91
C GLN A 71 0.80 -15.89 -3.96
N SER A 72 0.28 -16.01 -5.19
CA SER A 72 0.92 -16.72 -6.29
C SER A 72 2.25 -16.10 -6.74
N GLU A 73 2.46 -14.80 -6.50
CA GLU A 73 3.63 -14.07 -6.95
C GLU A 73 4.73 -13.96 -5.87
N VAL A 74 4.44 -14.44 -4.66
CA VAL A 74 5.41 -14.42 -3.55
C VAL A 74 6.62 -15.29 -3.88
N GLU A 75 6.40 -16.52 -4.36
CA GLU A 75 7.49 -17.44 -4.73
C GLU A 75 8.26 -16.97 -5.97
N ASN A 76 7.62 -16.16 -6.83
CA ASN A 76 8.25 -15.54 -8.00
C ASN A 76 9.14 -14.33 -7.61
N GLY A 77 9.18 -13.95 -6.34
CA GLY A 77 9.99 -12.83 -5.83
C GLY A 77 9.41 -11.45 -6.13
N LEU A 78 8.14 -11.36 -6.55
CA LEU A 78 7.53 -10.08 -6.92
C LEU A 78 7.45 -9.12 -5.72
N ASP A 79 7.20 -9.63 -4.51
CA ASP A 79 7.07 -8.78 -3.31
C ASP A 79 8.36 -7.98 -3.02
N GLU A 80 9.51 -8.65 -3.03
CA GLU A 80 10.81 -8.00 -2.78
C GLU A 80 11.20 -7.06 -3.92
N HIS A 81 10.88 -7.43 -5.16
CA HIS A 81 11.09 -6.57 -6.31
C HIS A 81 10.25 -5.29 -6.21
N LEU A 82 8.95 -5.43 -5.91
CA LEU A 82 8.02 -4.32 -5.74
C LEU A 82 8.48 -3.39 -4.62
N PHE A 83 8.84 -3.95 -3.47
CA PHE A 83 9.30 -3.14 -2.33
C PHE A 83 10.55 -2.33 -2.66
N SER A 84 11.54 -2.95 -3.28
CA SER A 84 12.76 -2.26 -3.71
C SER A 84 12.48 -1.14 -4.72
N ALA A 85 11.62 -1.42 -5.72
CA ALA A 85 11.24 -0.45 -6.74
C ALA A 85 10.46 0.73 -6.15
N VAL A 86 9.49 0.47 -5.27
CA VAL A 86 8.70 1.49 -4.59
C VAL A 86 9.60 2.35 -3.71
N LYS A 87 10.50 1.76 -2.92
CA LYS A 87 11.40 2.52 -2.03
C LYS A 87 12.29 3.48 -2.82
N GLN A 88 12.80 3.05 -3.98
CA GLN A 88 13.57 3.90 -4.88
C GLN A 88 12.69 5.00 -5.51
N TRP A 89 11.50 4.65 -6.01
CA TRP A 89 10.57 5.63 -6.60
C TRP A 89 10.13 6.71 -5.62
N ILE A 90 9.81 6.32 -4.37
CA ILE A 90 9.46 7.25 -3.29
C ILE A 90 10.62 8.19 -3.02
N LYS A 91 11.83 7.67 -2.86
CA LYS A 91 13.04 8.48 -2.63
C LYS A 91 13.28 9.50 -3.76
N ASP A 92 13.06 9.11 -5.00
CA ASP A 92 13.40 9.94 -6.16
C ASP A 92 12.32 10.95 -6.55
N LYS A 93 11.04 10.64 -6.30
CA LYS A 93 9.90 11.38 -6.84
C LYS A 93 9.01 12.02 -5.80
N TRP A 94 9.09 11.61 -4.54
CA TRP A 94 8.23 12.10 -3.48
C TRP A 94 8.99 13.00 -2.50
N PRO A 95 8.32 14.01 -1.92
CA PRO A 95 8.97 14.98 -1.04
C PRO A 95 9.14 14.49 0.41
N PHE A 96 8.94 13.20 0.69
CA PHE A 96 9.00 12.67 2.05
C PHE A 96 10.44 12.63 2.56
N ILE A 97 10.67 13.08 3.79
CA ILE A 97 11.97 13.02 4.44
C ILE A 97 12.14 11.67 5.13
N LYS A 98 11.08 11.23 5.82
CA LYS A 98 11.06 9.96 6.56
C LYS A 98 9.78 9.17 6.23
N PRO A 99 9.67 8.59 5.02
CA PRO A 99 8.57 7.67 4.69
C PRO A 99 8.70 6.38 5.52
N GLY A 100 7.57 5.88 6.02
CA GLY A 100 7.51 4.65 6.80
C GLY A 100 6.92 3.47 6.02
N TYR A 101 7.48 2.29 6.25
CA TYR A 101 7.05 1.03 5.60
C TYR A 101 6.73 -0.02 6.68
N PRO A 102 5.55 0.07 7.32
CA PRO A 102 5.20 -0.84 8.41
C PRO A 102 5.12 -2.29 7.95
N GLY A 103 5.63 -3.19 8.79
CA GLY A 103 5.79 -4.61 8.48
C GLY A 103 7.00 -4.93 7.61
N ARG A 104 7.75 -3.92 7.13
CA ARG A 104 8.97 -4.08 6.33
C ARG A 104 10.18 -3.55 7.09
N ASP A 105 10.37 -2.23 7.08
CA ASP A 105 11.50 -1.56 7.74
C ASP A 105 11.27 -1.41 9.27
N ALA A 106 10.00 -1.37 9.70
CA ALA A 106 9.60 -1.35 11.10
C ALA A 106 8.55 -2.43 11.34
N ASP A 107 8.76 -3.30 12.33
CA ASP A 107 7.76 -4.31 12.67
C ASP A 107 6.46 -3.65 13.16
N TRP A 108 5.32 -4.33 12.96
CA TRP A 108 4.00 -3.80 13.27
C TRP A 108 3.80 -3.44 14.74
N LYS A 109 4.50 -4.08 15.67
CA LYS A 109 4.40 -3.78 17.10
C LYS A 109 5.09 -2.46 17.40
N THR A 110 6.29 -2.26 16.88
CA THR A 110 7.01 -0.99 16.95
C THR A 110 6.22 0.13 16.29
N TRP A 111 5.72 -0.07 15.06
CA TRP A 111 4.92 0.94 14.34
C TRP A 111 3.72 1.45 15.15
N LYS A 112 2.97 0.53 15.79
CA LYS A 112 1.76 0.85 16.56
C LYS A 112 2.05 1.44 17.95
N SER A 113 3.26 1.28 18.48
CA SER A 113 3.61 1.69 19.85
C SER A 113 3.83 3.19 20.02
N ILE A 114 4.00 3.92 18.91
CA ILE A 114 4.28 5.36 18.90
C ILE A 114 3.08 6.05 18.26
N LYS A 115 2.39 6.89 19.04
CA LYS A 115 1.29 7.74 18.59
C LYS A 115 1.74 9.19 18.73
#